data_AF-A0A938M779-F1
#
_entry.id   AF-A0A938M779-F1
#
_cell.length_a   1.000
_cell.length_b   1.000
_cell.length_c   1.000
_cell.angle_alpha   90.00
_cell.angle_beta   90.00
_cell.angle_gamma   90.00
#
_symmetry.space_group_name_H-M   'P 1'
#
loop_
_entity.id
_entity.type
_entity.pdbx_description
1 polymer ?
#
loop_
_entity_poly.entity_id
_entity_poly.type
_entity_poly.pdbx_seq_one_letter_code
_entity_poly.pdbx_strand_id
1 'polypeptide(L)' 'MLSRKGVPYTEVDVDQVADAWEKIEALTSERYVPVTVVGERFFVGFDEEELEKLVS' A
#
# COMPACT_ATOMS: atom_id res chain seq x y z
N MET A 1 -4.66 8.29 -7.52
CA MET A 1 -6.07 8.16 -7.11
C MET A 1 -6.29 8.75 -5.71
N LEU A 2 -5.51 8.34 -4.69
CA LEU A 2 -5.55 8.91 -3.35
C LEU A 2 -5.35 10.44 -3.32
N SER A 3 -4.35 10.95 -4.05
CA SER A 3 -4.10 12.39 -4.22
C SER A 3 -5.27 13.16 -4.84
N ARG A 4 -6.02 12.54 -5.76
CA ARG A 4 -7.20 13.15 -6.38
C ARG A 4 -8.41 13.18 -5.46
N LYS A 5 -8.50 12.23 -4.52
CA LYS A 5 -9.58 12.14 -3.52
C LYS A 5 -9.28 12.96 -2.25
N GLY A 6 -8.12 13.62 -2.17
CA GLY A 6 -7.73 14.39 -0.99
C GLY A 6 -7.44 13.54 0.24
N VAL A 7 -7.27 12.23 0.05
CA VAL A 7 -6.97 11.29 1.13
C VAL A 7 -5.51 11.48 1.52
N PRO A 8 -5.18 11.76 2.79
CA PRO A 8 -3.80 11.84 3.22
C PRO A 8 -3.17 10.45 3.14
N TYR A 9 -2.04 10.35 2.45
CA TYR A 9 -1.25 9.12 2.37
C TYR A 9 0.23 9.47 2.44
N THR A 10 1.05 8.49 2.81
CA THR A 10 2.50 8.59 2.73
C THR A 10 2.97 7.65 1.63
N GLU A 11 3.68 8.20 0.64
CA GLU A 11 4.32 7.40 -0.39
C GLU A 11 5.66 6.90 0.14
N VAL A 12 5.90 5.60 -0.01
CA VAL A 12 7.15 4.95 0.40
C VAL A 12 7.76 4.33 -0.84
N ASP A 13 8.92 4.84 -1.24
CA ASP A 13 9.76 4.18 -2.24
C ASP A 13 10.51 3.02 -1.57
N VAL A 14 10.12 1.80 -1.94
CA VAL A 14 10.64 0.56 -1.34
C VAL A 14 12.13 0.35 -1.63
N ASP A 15 12.65 0.94 -2.70
CA ASP A 15 14.07 0.80 -3.09
C ASP A 15 14.96 1.79 -2.32
N GLN A 16 14.38 2.81 -1.69
CA GLN A 16 15.08 3.81 -0.88
C GLN A 16 15.02 3.52 0.63
N VAL A 17 14.27 2.50 1.05
CA VAL A 17 14.07 2.14 2.46
C VAL A 17 14.61 0.73 2.71
N ALA A 18 15.70 0.65 3.47
CA ALA A 18 16.49 -0.57 3.68
C ALA A 18 15.68 -1.82 4.11
N ASP A 19 14.55 -1.63 4.82
CA ASP A 19 13.73 -2.72 5.36
C ASP A 19 12.33 -2.82 4.73
N ALA A 20 12.04 -2.05 3.67
CA ALA A 20 10.69 -2.04 3.08
C ALA A 20 10.33 -3.40 2.47
N TRP A 21 11.27 -4.06 1.80
CA TRP A 21 11.05 -5.38 1.21
C TRP A 21 10.82 -6.46 2.27
N GLU A 22 11.52 -6.42 3.40
CA GLU A 22 11.28 -7.36 4.51
C GLU A 22 9.89 -7.15 5.12
N LYS A 23 9.46 -5.89 5.29
CA LYS A 23 8.11 -5.57 5.77
C LYS A 23 7.03 -6.03 4.81
N ILE A 24 7.23 -5.84 3.50
CA ILE A 24 6.29 -6.32 2.48
C ILE A 24 6.20 -7.84 2.53
N GLU A 25 7.33 -8.55 2.49
CA GLU A 25 7.36 -10.01 2.53
C GLU A 25 6.72 -10.56 3.81
N ALA A 26 6.96 -9.92 4.96
CA ALA A 26 6.32 -10.31 6.22
C ALA A 26 4.80 -10.09 6.23
N LEU A 27 4.29 -9.08 5.50
CA LEU A 27 2.87 -8.77 5.40
C LEU A 27 2.15 -9.65 4.38
N THR A 28 2.73 -9.81 3.19
CA THR A 28 2.05 -10.38 2.01
C THR A 28 2.49 -11.81 1.70
N SER A 29 3.56 -12.30 2.34
CA SER A 29 4.31 -13.52 1.96
C SER A 29 4.95 -13.46 0.56
N GLU A 30 4.96 -12.29 -0.09
CA GLU A 30 5.45 -12.11 -1.46
C GLU A 30 6.17 -10.76 -1.62
N ARG A 31 7.25 -10.71 -2.43
CA ARG A 31 7.91 -9.45 -2.79
C ARG A 31 7.28 -8.86 -4.04
N TYR A 32 6.17 -8.14 -3.86
CA TYR A 32 5.44 -7.50 -4.96
C TYR A 32 5.05 -6.06 -4.59
N VAL A 33 4.98 -5.19 -5.61
CA VAL A 33 4.49 -3.81 -5.52
C VAL A 33 3.58 -3.50 -6.71
N PRO A 34 2.60 -2.57 -6.59
CA PRO A 34 2.32 -1.73 -5.43
C PRO A 34 1.66 -2.47 -4.26
N VAL A 35 1.85 -1.99 -3.03
CA VAL A 35 1.14 -2.47 -1.83
C VAL A 35 0.54 -1.26 -1.11
N THR A 36 -0.75 -1.34 -0.78
CA THR A 36 -1.44 -0.32 0.01
C THR A 36 -1.71 -0.85 1.41
N VAL A 37 -1.33 -0.09 2.43
CA VAL A 37 -1.58 -0.44 3.85
C VAL A 37 -2.52 0.61 4.46
N VAL A 38 -3.61 0.16 5.08
CA VAL A 38 -4.60 1.01 5.76
C VAL A 38 -4.87 0.42 7.14
N GLY A 39 -4.28 1.03 8.18
CA GLY A 39 -4.33 0.50 9.54
C GLY A 39 -3.68 -0.89 9.62
N GLU A 40 -4.46 -1.90 10.01
CA GLU A 40 -4.02 -3.30 10.09
C GLU A 40 -4.30 -4.11 8.81
N ARG A 41 -4.93 -3.50 7.80
CA ARG A 41 -5.25 -4.15 6.52
C ARG A 41 -4.20 -3.79 5.47
N PHE A 42 -3.90 -4.72 4.59
CA PHE A 42 -3.04 -4.50 3.43
C PHE A 42 -3.67 -5.09 2.16
N PHE A 43 -3.31 -4.50 1.02
CA PHE A 43 -3.74 -4.92 -0.30
C PHE A 43 -2.54 -4.96 -1.22
N VAL A 44 -2.42 -6.06 -1.95
CA VAL A 44 -1.36 -6.28 -2.93
C VAL A 44 -1.91 -5.92 -4.31
N GLY A 45 -1.18 -5.10 -5.05
CA GLY A 45 -1.60 -4.57 -6.33
C GLY A 45 -2.47 -3.32 -6.22
N PHE A 46 -3.13 -3.00 -7.33
CA PHE A 46 -4.07 -1.88 -7.44
C PHE A 46 -5.45 -2.42 -7.74
N ASP A 47 -6.32 -2.41 -6.74
CA ASP A 47 -7.75 -2.70 -6.87
C ASP A 47 -8.53 -1.41 -6.56
N GLU A 48 -9.08 -0.81 -7.61
CA GLU A 48 -9.80 0.47 -7.49
C GLU A 48 -11.04 0.35 -6.61
N GLU A 49 -11.85 -0.72 -6.77
CA GLU A 49 -13.09 -0.91 -6.01
C GLU A 49 -12.82 -1.11 -4.51
N GLU A 50 -11.80 -1.90 -4.15
CA GLU A 50 -11.40 -2.10 -2.75
C GLU A 50 -10.82 -0.82 -2.14
N LEU A 51 -10.03 -0.06 -2.91
CA LEU A 51 -9.56 1.26 -2.49
C LEU A 51 -10.72 2.24 -2.26
N GLU A 52 -11.75 2.22 -3.12
CA GLU A 52 -12.94 3.08 -2.95
C GLU A 52 -13.69 2.79 -1.64
N LYS A 53 -13.81 1.51 -1.25
CA LYS A 53 -14.46 1.11 0.03
C LYS A 53 -13.71 1.61 1.26
N LEU A 54 -12.41 1.88 1.17
CA LEU A 54 -11.57 2.30 2.31
C LEU A 54 -11.52 3.81 2.51
N VAL A 55 -11.72 4.57 1.43
CA VAL A 55 -11.62 6.03 1.43
C VAL A 55 -12.99 6.73 1.43
N SER A 56 -14.08 5.96 1.51
CA SER A 56 -15.46 6.45 1.54
C SER A 56 -15.99 6.67 2.96
#